data_AF-A0AAP8HUF7-F1
#
_entry.id   AF-A0AAP8HUF7-F1
#
_cell.length_a   1.000
_cell.length_b   1.000
_cell.length_c   1.000
_cell.angle_alpha   90.00
_cell.angle_beta   90.00
_cell.angle_gamma   90.00
#
_symmetry.space_group_name_H-M   'P 1'
#
loop_
_entity.id
_entity.type
_entity.pdbx_description
1 polymer ?
#
loop_
_entity_poly.entity_id
_entity_poly.type
_entity_poly.pdbx_seq_one_letter_code
_entity_poly.pdbx_strand_id
1 'polypeptide(L)'
;MPDNVQRVKRYRDDIPLFSRFQIEHQIETAYSRTVTLPSGGAIVIDHTEALVSVDVNSARSTRGADIEETALRTNSEAADEVARQLRLRDLGGLIVIDFIDMEDSKNQRAVEQRLRDALHFDRARVQMGKISRFGLMELSRQR
;
A
#
# COMPACT_ATOMS: atom_id res chain seq x y z
N MET A 1 30.90 -1.09 -7.07
CA MET A 1 30.54 -2.21 -6.18
C MET A 1 31.32 -3.48 -6.56
N PRO A 2 32.65 -3.55 -6.32
CA PRO A 2 33.46 -4.74 -6.64
C PRO A 2 33.18 -5.93 -5.70
N ASP A 3 32.81 -5.67 -4.45
CA ASP A 3 32.68 -6.71 -3.42
C ASP A 3 31.45 -7.62 -3.60
N ASN A 4 30.46 -7.19 -4.38
CA ASN A 4 29.22 -7.95 -4.61
C ASN A 4 29.28 -8.88 -5.84
N VAL A 5 30.42 -8.96 -6.53
CA VAL A 5 30.55 -9.74 -7.79
C VAL A 5 30.15 -11.20 -7.58
N GLN A 6 30.50 -11.81 -6.44
CA GLN A 6 30.16 -13.21 -6.14
C GLN A 6 28.65 -13.47 -5.94
N ARG A 7 27.85 -12.42 -5.70
CA ARG A 7 26.39 -12.53 -5.55
C ARG A 7 25.67 -12.58 -6.90
N VAL A 8 26.33 -12.19 -7.99
CA VAL A 8 25.75 -12.18 -9.34
C VAL A 8 25.83 -13.58 -9.95
N LYS A 9 24.68 -14.20 -10.17
CA LYS A 9 24.58 -15.54 -10.77
C LYS A 9 23.78 -15.46 -12.06
N ARG A 10 24.30 -16.03 -13.15
CA ARG A 10 23.56 -16.17 -14.40
C ARG A 10 22.51 -17.27 -14.25
N TYR A 11 21.24 -16.93 -14.43
CA TYR A 11 20.15 -17.89 -14.51
C TYR A 11 20.20 -18.68 -15.83
N ARG A 12 19.96 -20.00 -15.77
CA ARG A 12 20.13 -20.93 -16.91
C ARG A 12 19.02 -21.97 -17.04
N ASP A 13 17.98 -21.89 -16.21
CA ASP A 13 16.85 -22.82 -16.27
C ASP A 13 15.90 -22.42 -17.40
N ASP A 14 15.14 -23.38 -17.92
CA ASP A 14 14.22 -23.17 -19.05
C ASP A 14 12.94 -22.44 -18.62
N ILE A 15 12.57 -22.57 -17.34
CA ILE A 15 11.44 -21.86 -16.75
C ILE A 15 11.82 -20.38 -16.57
N PRO A 16 11.00 -19.39 -16.97
CA PRO A 16 11.28 -17.97 -16.74
C PRO A 16 11.59 -17.66 -15.27
N LEU A 17 12.56 -16.77 -15.04
CA LEU A 17 13.07 -16.46 -13.69
C LEU A 17 11.96 -16.06 -12.71
N PHE A 18 11.08 -15.15 -13.09
CA PHE A 18 10.01 -14.65 -12.20
C PHE A 18 8.94 -15.71 -11.92
N SER A 19 8.59 -16.51 -12.91
CA SER A 19 7.73 -17.69 -12.75
C SER A 19 8.33 -18.70 -11.78
N ARG A 20 9.64 -18.98 -11.89
CA ARG A 20 10.37 -19.88 -10.98
C ARG A 20 10.29 -19.42 -9.51
N PHE A 21 10.35 -18.11 -9.28
CA PHE A 21 10.23 -17.50 -7.95
C PHE A 21 8.78 -17.15 -7.55
N GLN A 22 7.79 -17.47 -8.40
CA GLN A 22 6.36 -17.22 -8.15
C GLN A 22 6.02 -15.74 -7.89
N ILE A 23 6.75 -14.82 -8.52
CA ILE A 23 6.52 -13.37 -8.37
C ILE A 23 5.82 -12.75 -9.59
N GLU A 24 5.60 -13.51 -10.67
CA GLU A 24 4.94 -13.03 -11.89
C GLU A 24 3.60 -12.35 -11.58
N HIS A 25 2.75 -13.03 -10.79
CA HIS A 25 1.45 -12.49 -10.41
C HIS A 25 1.56 -11.22 -9.56
N GLN A 26 2.57 -11.13 -8.68
CA GLN A 26 2.79 -9.91 -7.90
C GLN A 26 3.20 -8.73 -8.80
N ILE A 27 3.94 -8.98 -9.88
CA ILE A 27 4.28 -7.96 -10.88
C ILE A 27 3.02 -7.52 -11.63
N GLU A 28 2.15 -8.46 -12.03
CA GLU A 28 0.88 -8.12 -12.67
C GLU A 28 -0.01 -7.23 -11.78
N THR A 29 -0.07 -7.52 -10.47
CA THR A 29 -0.86 -6.68 -9.54
C THR A 29 -0.37 -5.23 -9.44
N ALA A 30 0.89 -4.94 -9.81
CA ALA A 30 1.39 -3.56 -9.88
C ALA A 30 0.71 -2.76 -11.01
N TYR A 31 0.15 -3.42 -12.02
CA TYR A 31 -0.57 -2.76 -13.11
C TYR A 31 -2.10 -2.74 -12.88
N SER A 32 -2.60 -3.49 -11.91
CA SER A 32 -4.03 -3.55 -11.60
C SER A 32 -4.53 -2.27 -10.95
N ARG A 33 -5.69 -1.74 -11.35
CA ARG A 33 -6.32 -0.61 -10.67
C ARG A 33 -6.71 -0.95 -9.22
N THR A 34 -7.16 -2.18 -8.99
CA THR A 34 -7.61 -2.67 -7.67
C THR A 34 -6.64 -3.73 -7.15
N VAL A 35 -6.35 -3.69 -5.85
CA VAL A 35 -5.51 -4.66 -5.15
C VAL A 35 -6.25 -5.21 -3.95
N THR A 36 -6.41 -6.54 -3.90
CA THR A 36 -7.12 -7.23 -2.82
C THR A 36 -6.28 -7.28 -1.54
N LEU A 37 -6.93 -7.05 -0.40
CA LEU A 37 -6.34 -7.14 0.93
C LEU A 37 -6.54 -8.53 1.54
N PRO A 38 -5.70 -8.98 2.48
CA PRO A 38 -5.78 -10.30 3.10
C PRO A 38 -7.16 -10.65 3.68
N SER A 39 -7.83 -9.70 4.32
CA SER A 39 -9.16 -9.90 4.91
C SER A 39 -10.32 -9.74 3.92
N GLY A 40 -10.04 -9.68 2.62
CA GLY A 40 -11.04 -9.59 1.54
C GLY A 40 -11.53 -8.18 1.22
N GLY A 41 -10.96 -7.15 1.87
CA GLY A 41 -11.08 -5.76 1.42
C GLY A 41 -10.26 -5.51 0.15
N ALA A 42 -10.19 -4.25 -0.28
CA ALA A 42 -9.35 -3.85 -1.41
C ALA A 42 -8.93 -2.39 -1.30
N ILE A 43 -7.78 -2.06 -1.90
CA ILE A 43 -7.43 -0.69 -2.24
C ILE A 43 -7.65 -0.46 -3.74
N VAL A 44 -8.14 0.72 -4.10
CA VAL A 44 -8.31 1.17 -5.48
C VAL A 44 -7.39 2.35 -5.70
N ILE A 45 -6.53 2.28 -6.72
CA ILE A 45 -5.51 3.29 -7.02
C ILE A 45 -5.87 3.98 -8.33
N ASP A 46 -6.11 5.28 -8.27
CA ASP A 46 -6.46 6.11 -9.42
C ASP A 46 -5.44 7.23 -9.64
N HIS A 47 -5.07 7.43 -10.90
CA HIS A 47 -4.17 8.49 -11.32
C HIS A 47 -4.99 9.67 -11.86
N THR A 48 -4.68 10.86 -11.36
CA THR A 48 -5.21 12.12 -11.89
C THR A 48 -4.07 12.95 -12.48
N GLU A 49 -4.39 14.14 -13.00
CA GLU A 49 -3.38 15.06 -13.54
C GLU A 49 -2.37 15.52 -12.47
N ALA A 50 -2.83 15.76 -11.24
CA ALA A 50 -2.02 16.39 -10.19
C ALA A 50 -1.60 15.44 -9.07
N LEU A 51 -2.37 14.38 -8.83
CA LEU A 51 -2.20 13.48 -7.69
C LEU A 51 -2.60 12.04 -7.99
N VAL A 52 -2.17 11.12 -7.13
CA VAL A 52 -2.68 9.76 -7.07
C VAL A 52 -3.66 9.65 -5.91
N SER A 53 -4.88 9.19 -6.17
CA SER A 53 -5.87 8.91 -5.13
C SER A 53 -5.91 7.41 -4.83
N VAL A 54 -6.03 7.06 -3.56
CA VAL A 54 -6.23 5.69 -3.09
C VAL A 54 -7.49 5.62 -2.26
N ASP A 55 -8.38 4.71 -2.60
CA ASP A 55 -9.64 4.46 -1.88
C ASP A 55 -9.60 3.07 -1.21
N VAL A 56 -10.09 2.97 0.03
CA VAL A 56 -10.06 1.72 0.82
C VAL A 56 -11.47 1.16 1.00
N ASN A 57 -11.68 -0.05 0.51
CA ASN A 57 -12.95 -0.76 0.61
C ASN A 57 -12.83 -1.97 1.55
N SER A 58 -13.75 -2.12 2.51
CA SER A 58 -13.84 -3.33 3.32
C SER A 58 -14.51 -4.48 2.55
N ALA A 59 -14.25 -5.72 2.97
CA ALA A 59 -15.12 -6.82 2.60
C ALA A 59 -16.55 -6.54 3.10
N ARG A 60 -17.58 -7.04 2.41
CA ARG A 60 -18.97 -6.99 2.92
C ARG A 60 -19.04 -7.73 4.25
N SER A 61 -19.14 -7.01 5.38
CA SER A 61 -19.39 -7.58 6.71
C SER A 61 -20.88 -7.46 7.05
N THR A 62 -21.50 -8.55 7.50
CA THR A 62 -22.95 -8.67 7.73
C THR A 62 -23.37 -8.59 9.20
N ARG A 63 -22.52 -8.12 10.13
CA ARG A 63 -22.85 -8.05 11.57
C ARG A 63 -22.31 -6.78 12.25
N GLY A 64 -23.22 -5.94 12.76
CA GLY A 64 -22.95 -4.54 13.14
C GLY A 64 -22.20 -4.26 14.44
N ALA A 65 -21.75 -5.26 15.22
CA ALA A 65 -20.97 -5.02 16.44
C ALA A 65 -19.44 -4.91 16.20
N ASP A 66 -18.98 -5.21 14.98
CA ASP A 66 -17.56 -5.36 14.62
C ASP A 66 -17.16 -4.36 13.51
N ILE A 67 -17.87 -3.22 13.39
CA ILE A 67 -17.64 -2.26 12.29
C ILE A 67 -16.34 -1.50 12.52
N GLU A 68 -16.13 -0.95 13.72
CA GLU A 68 -14.92 -0.16 14.04
C GLU A 68 -13.66 -1.03 14.03
N GLU A 69 -13.72 -2.25 14.55
CA GLU A 69 -12.60 -3.20 14.51
C GLU A 69 -12.33 -3.68 13.07
N THR A 70 -13.38 -3.92 12.27
CA THR A 70 -13.22 -4.22 10.83
C THR A 70 -12.61 -3.05 10.07
N ALA A 71 -13.00 -1.80 10.37
CA ALA A 71 -12.42 -0.60 9.77
C ALA A 71 -10.93 -0.47 10.12
N LEU A 72 -10.58 -0.58 11.40
CA LEU A 72 -9.19 -0.55 11.86
C LEU A 72 -8.33 -1.63 11.19
N ARG A 73 -8.83 -2.88 11.14
CA ARG A 73 -8.13 -4.00 10.50
C ARG A 73 -7.92 -3.75 9.02
N THR A 74 -8.97 -3.35 8.30
CA THR A 74 -8.91 -3.10 6.85
C THR A 74 -7.97 -1.93 6.54
N ASN A 75 -8.06 -0.83 7.28
CA ASN A 75 -7.17 0.31 7.11
C ASN A 75 -5.70 -0.02 7.44
N SER A 76 -5.46 -0.90 8.41
CA SER A 76 -4.10 -1.36 8.73
C SER A 76 -3.50 -2.22 7.61
N GLU A 77 -4.28 -3.13 7.03
CA GLU A 77 -3.88 -3.89 5.84
C GLU A 77 -3.66 -2.97 4.64
N ALA A 78 -4.54 -1.99 4.45
CA ALA A 78 -4.43 -0.99 3.38
C ALA A 78 -3.16 -0.14 3.54
N ALA A 79 -2.79 0.26 4.76
CA ALA A 79 -1.58 1.03 5.00
C ALA A 79 -0.30 0.27 4.55
N ASP A 80 -0.21 -1.01 4.88
CA ASP A 80 0.90 -1.86 4.46
C ASP A 80 0.94 -2.03 2.94
N GLU A 81 -0.23 -2.27 2.34
CA GLU A 81 -0.35 -2.52 0.91
C GLU A 81 -0.11 -1.25 0.08
N VAL A 82 -0.59 -0.08 0.52
CA VAL A 82 -0.29 1.21 -0.12
C VAL A 82 1.21 1.47 -0.12
N ALA A 83 1.89 1.32 1.03
CA ALA A 83 3.34 1.50 1.10
C ALA A 83 4.09 0.54 0.15
N ARG A 84 3.61 -0.70 0.01
CA ARG A 84 4.16 -1.67 -0.95
C ARG A 84 3.94 -1.23 -2.39
N GLN A 85 2.71 -0.82 -2.75
CA GLN A 85 2.35 -0.41 -4.10
C GLN A 85 3.06 0.88 -4.55
N LEU A 86 3.26 1.85 -3.65
CA LEU A 86 4.05 3.05 -3.94
C LEU A 86 5.46 2.69 -4.45
N ARG A 87 6.09 1.67 -3.86
CA ARG A 87 7.42 1.19 -4.29
C ARG A 87 7.36 0.37 -5.57
N LEU A 88 6.39 -0.55 -5.69
CA LEU A 88 6.31 -1.44 -6.84
C LEU A 88 5.95 -0.72 -8.14
N ARG A 89 5.11 0.31 -8.04
CA ARG A 89 4.66 1.13 -9.17
C ARG A 89 5.48 2.40 -9.37
N ASP A 90 6.46 2.62 -8.50
CA ASP A 90 7.26 3.84 -8.42
C ASP A 90 6.41 5.13 -8.45
N LEU A 91 5.36 5.16 -7.62
CA LEU A 91 4.44 6.30 -7.56
C LEU A 91 5.12 7.46 -6.84
N GLY A 92 5.13 8.63 -7.45
CA GLY A 92 5.71 9.83 -6.85
C GLY A 92 4.92 11.09 -7.19
N GLY A 93 5.09 12.11 -6.36
CA GLY A 93 4.24 13.30 -6.32
C GLY A 93 3.33 13.31 -5.09
N LEU A 94 2.18 13.96 -5.22
CA LEU A 94 1.15 13.99 -4.18
C LEU A 94 0.29 12.73 -4.25
N ILE A 95 0.10 12.08 -3.11
CA ILE A 95 -0.77 10.92 -2.92
C ILE A 95 -1.77 11.23 -1.82
N VAL A 96 -3.04 10.92 -2.06
CA VAL A 96 -4.14 11.09 -1.11
C VAL A 96 -4.78 9.73 -0.87
N ILE A 97 -4.93 9.35 0.39
CA ILE A 97 -5.52 8.07 0.81
C ILE A 97 -6.83 8.36 1.55
N ASP A 98 -7.92 7.80 1.06
CA ASP A 98 -9.24 7.81 1.67
C ASP A 98 -9.42 6.52 2.47
N PHE A 99 -9.10 6.57 3.77
CA PHE A 99 -9.29 5.45 4.67
C PHE A 99 -10.76 5.35 5.09
N ILE A 100 -11.19 4.15 5.47
CA ILE A 100 -12.52 3.96 6.06
C ILE A 100 -12.61 4.81 7.33
N ASP A 101 -13.72 5.54 7.48
CA ASP A 101 -13.97 6.35 8.67
C ASP A 101 -13.83 5.54 9.96
N MET A 102 -13.11 6.12 10.93
CA MET A 102 -12.91 5.56 12.27
C MET A 102 -13.30 6.62 13.30
N GLU A 103 -14.19 6.27 14.23
CA GLU A 103 -14.63 7.20 15.27
C GLU A 103 -13.56 7.40 16.36
N ASP A 104 -12.79 6.37 16.68
CA ASP A 104 -11.74 6.47 17.70
C ASP A 104 -10.45 7.07 17.12
N SER A 105 -10.06 8.24 17.64
CA SER A 105 -8.77 8.88 17.33
C SER A 105 -7.55 7.99 17.60
N LYS A 106 -7.64 7.00 18.50
CA LYS A 106 -6.57 6.02 18.73
C LYS A 106 -6.40 5.10 17.51
N ASN A 107 -7.50 4.71 16.87
CA ASN A 107 -7.48 3.87 15.68
C ASN A 107 -6.87 4.63 14.50
N GLN A 108 -7.25 5.90 14.32
CA GLN A 108 -6.63 6.80 13.33
C GLN A 108 -5.11 6.90 13.52
N ARG A 109 -4.63 7.12 14.76
CA ARG A 109 -3.19 7.17 15.07
C ARG A 109 -2.49 5.84 14.85
N ALA A 110 -3.17 4.72 15.10
CA ALA A 110 -2.61 3.39 14.85
C ALA A 110 -2.38 3.16 13.35
N VAL A 111 -3.33 3.55 12.51
CA VAL A 111 -3.21 3.48 11.03
C VAL A 111 -2.12 4.43 10.52
N GLU A 112 -2.06 5.67 11.03
CA GLU A 112 -0.97 6.62 10.74
C GLU A 112 0.40 6.04 11.06
N GLN A 113 0.55 5.44 12.24
CA GLN A 113 1.81 4.84 12.66
C GLN A 113 2.16 3.62 11.80
N ARG A 114 1.17 2.78 11.47
CA ARG A 114 1.38 1.61 10.61
C ARG A 114 1.90 2.02 9.24
N LEU A 115 1.28 3.02 8.61
CA LEU A 115 1.74 3.53 7.32
C LEU A 115 3.16 4.10 7.42
N ARG A 116 3.45 4.87 8.48
CA ARG A 116 4.79 5.41 8.72
C ARG A 116 5.85 4.31 8.80
N ASP A 117 5.57 3.24 9.54
CA ASP A 117 6.47 2.11 9.70
C ASP A 117 6.66 1.36 8.36
N ALA A 118 5.58 1.18 7.59
CA ALA A 118 5.64 0.51 6.28
C ALA A 118 6.40 1.33 5.21
N LEU A 119 6.33 2.66 5.29
CA LEU A 119 7.07 3.59 4.43
C LEU A 119 8.55 3.72 4.81
N HIS A 120 8.96 3.31 6.01
CA HIS A 120 10.37 3.36 6.43
C HIS A 120 11.32 2.57 5.52
N PHE A 121 10.81 1.52 4.86
CA PHE A 121 11.56 0.70 3.91
C PHE A 121 11.66 1.31 2.51
N ASP A 122 10.99 2.44 2.25
CA ASP A 122 11.10 3.15 0.98
C ASP A 122 12.45 3.86 0.87
N ARG A 123 13.05 3.78 -0.32
CA ARG A 123 14.31 4.49 -0.61
C ARG A 123 14.04 5.95 -0.96
N ALA A 124 12.86 6.25 -1.50
CA ALA A 124 12.43 7.60 -1.79
C ALA A 124 12.10 8.34 -0.49
N ARG A 125 12.37 9.64 -0.44
CA ARG A 125 11.93 10.46 0.69
C ARG A 125 10.41 10.57 0.65
N VAL A 126 9.76 10.22 1.76
CA VAL A 126 8.31 10.35 1.93
C VAL A 126 8.03 11.31 3.08
N GLN A 127 7.08 12.22 2.87
CA GLN A 127 6.52 13.07 3.91
C GLN A 127 5.03 12.76 3.99
N MET A 128 4.50 12.55 5.19
CA MET A 128 3.09 12.26 5.41
C MET A 128 2.51 13.20 6.46
N GLY A 129 1.26 13.61 6.24
CA GLY A 129 0.45 14.33 7.19
C GLY A 129 -0.23 13.39 8.21
N LYS A 130 -1.19 13.95 8.92
CA LYS A 130 -2.17 13.19 9.72
C LYS A 130 -3.44 12.97 8.90
N ILE A 131 -4.29 12.07 9.35
CA ILE A 131 -5.66 11.98 8.85
C ILE A 131 -6.35 13.32 9.13
N SER A 132 -6.88 13.92 8.07
CA SER A 132 -7.54 15.22 8.12
C SER A 132 -8.94 15.10 8.75
N ARG A 133 -9.58 16.25 9.00
CA ARG A 133 -10.98 16.29 9.44
C ARG A 133 -11.98 15.69 8.42
N PHE A 134 -11.54 15.46 7.19
CA PHE A 134 -12.34 14.89 6.11
C PHE A 134 -12.06 13.40 5.88
N GLY A 135 -11.33 12.73 6.79
CA GLY A 135 -10.97 11.31 6.65
C GLY A 135 -9.77 11.05 5.72
N LEU A 136 -9.33 12.05 4.97
CA LEU A 136 -8.23 11.92 4.01
C LEU A 136 -6.85 12.04 4.65
N MET A 137 -5.91 11.21 4.21
CA MET A 137 -4.48 11.32 4.51
C MET A 137 -3.70 11.77 3.28
N GLU A 138 -2.87 12.80 3.43
CA GLU A 138 -2.02 13.31 2.37
C GLU A 138 -0.55 12.92 2.62
N LEU A 139 0.14 12.48 1.56
CA LEU A 139 1.58 12.26 1.58
C LEU A 139 2.23 12.67 0.26
N SER A 140 3.50 13.08 0.33
CA SER A 140 4.34 13.34 -0.84
C SER A 140 5.49 12.34 -0.89
N ARG A 141 5.67 11.68 -2.03
CA ARG A 141 6.80 10.78 -2.30
C ARG A 141 7.68 11.35 -3.40
N GLN A 142 8.98 11.42 -3.16
CA GLN A 142 9.96 11.87 -4.15
C GLN A 142 10.00 10.90 -5.34
N ARG A 143 10.04 11.45 -6.56
CA ARG A 143 10.35 10.72 -7.80
C ARG A 143 11.86 10.54 -7.95
#